data_AF-A0A0G1T9L1-F1
#
_entry.id   AF-A0A0G1T9L1-F1
#
_cell.length_a   1.000
_cell.length_b   1.000
_cell.length_c   1.000
_cell.angle_alpha   90.00
_cell.angle_beta   90.00
_cell.angle_gamma   90.00
#
_symmetry.space_group_name_H-M   'P 1'
#
loop_
_entity.id
_entity.type
_entity.pdbx_description
1 polymer ?
#
loop_
_entity_poly.entity_id
_entity_poly.type
_entity_poly.pdbx_seq_one_letter_code
_entity_poly.pdbx_strand_id
1 'polypeptide(L)' 'MQILRSKLYAIELEKIKAEKQRLKGEYKIPGWGNQIRNYVLHPYKLVKDLRTGVESSNPDSVLDGNLEDFIAAETNL' A
#
# COMPACT_ATOMS: atom_id res chain seq x y z
N MET A 1 -18.58 36.92 -11.28
CA MET A 1 -18.93 35.67 -10.57
C MET A 1 -18.16 34.43 -11.04
N GLN A 2 -17.90 34.24 -12.33
CA GLN A 2 -17.20 33.04 -12.84
C GLN A 2 -15.77 32.88 -12.28
N ILE A 3 -14.96 33.95 -12.31
CA ILE A 3 -13.58 33.92 -11.83
C ILE A 3 -13.50 33.55 -10.34
N LEU A 4 -14.41 34.08 -9.52
CA LEU A 4 -14.45 33.77 -8.08
C LEU A 4 -14.77 32.30 -7.84
N ARG A 5 -15.77 31.74 -8.54
CA ARG A 5 -16.10 30.31 -8.45
C ARG A 5 -14.93 29.43 -8.87
N SER A 6 -14.25 29.77 -9.96
CA SER A 6 -13.07 29.01 -10.42
C SER A 6 -11.93 29.03 -9.40
N LYS A 7 -11.67 30.19 -8.77
CA LYS A 7 -10.64 30.30 -7.73
C LYS A 7 -10.99 29.51 -6.47
N LEU A 8 -12.25 29.56 -6.02
CA LEU A 8 -12.72 28.76 -4.88
C LEU A 8 -12.61 27.26 -5.15
N TYR A 9 -12.95 26.83 -6.36
CA TYR A 9 -12.80 25.43 -6.76
C TYR A 9 -11.33 24.97 -6.77
N ALA A 10 -10.41 25.81 -7.27
CA ALA A 10 -8.99 25.51 -7.24
C ALA A 10 -8.46 25.33 -5.80
N ILE A 11 -8.86 26.21 -4.86
CA ILE A 11 -8.50 26.09 -3.44
C ILE A 11 -9.02 24.76 -2.86
N GLU A 12 -10.25 24.38 -3.19
CA GLU A 12 -10.82 23.12 -2.70
C GLU A 12 -10.09 21.90 -3.26
N LEU A 13 -9.72 21.91 -4.54
CA LEU A 13 -8.89 20.86 -5.13
C LEU A 13 -7.51 20.75 -4.47
N GLU A 14 -6.89 21.88 -4.14
CA GLU A 14 -5.61 21.90 -3.42
C GLU A 14 -5.75 21.30 -2.02
N LYS A 15 -6.82 21.64 -1.29
CA LYS A 15 -7.12 21.05 0.03
C LYS A 15 -7.31 19.54 -0.06
N ILE A 16 -8.10 19.06 -1.02
CA ILE A 16 -8.31 17.63 -1.25
C ILE A 16 -6.99 16.93 -1.60
N LYS A 17 -6.14 17.56 -2.43
CA LYS A 17 -4.84 17.01 -2.80
C LYS A 17 -3.90 16.93 -1.59
N ALA A 18 -3.85 17.98 -0.78
CA ALA A 18 -3.04 18.03 0.44
C ALA A 18 -3.49 16.97 1.45
N GLU A 19 -4.80 16.82 1.66
CA GLU A 19 -5.33 15.80 2.56
C GLU A 19 -5.04 14.38 2.06
N LYS A 20 -5.21 14.13 0.75
CA LYS A 20 -4.82 12.85 0.14
C LYS A 20 -3.32 12.56 0.30
N GLN A 21 -2.47 13.57 0.17
CA GLN A 21 -1.04 13.41 0.37
C GLN A 21 -0.70 13.11 1.83
N ARG A 22 -1.35 13.80 2.77
CA ARG A 22 -1.23 13.54 4.21
C ARG A 22 -1.61 12.11 4.57
N LEU A 23 -2.73 11.62 4.04
CA LEU A 23 -3.22 10.25 4.27
C LEU A 23 -2.32 9.18 3.64
N LYS A 24 -1.75 9.43 2.45
CA LYS A 24 -0.81 8.51 1.81
C LYS A 24 0.51 8.34 2.58
N GLY A 25 0.85 9.29 3.45
CA GLY A 25 2.09 9.29 4.22
C GLY A 25 3.32 9.56 3.36
N GLU A 26 4.50 9.21 3.88
CA GLU A 26 5.76 9.36 3.17
C GLU A 26 5.82 8.45 1.94
N TYR A 27 6.14 9.03 0.79
CA TYR A 27 6.45 8.24 -0.40
C TYR A 27 7.74 7.44 -0.18
N LYS A 28 7.63 6.11 -0.21
CA LYS A 28 8.80 5.22 -0.19
C LYS A 28 9.25 4.94 -1.61
N ILE A 29 10.55 5.11 -1.87
CA ILE A 29 11.13 4.87 -3.19
C ILE A 29 11.11 3.36 -3.47
N PRO A 30 10.54 2.92 -4.60
CA PRO A 30 10.62 1.51 -5.01
C PRO A 30 12.08 1.13 -5.22
N GLY A 31 12.58 0.21 -4.39
CA GLY A 31 13.98 -0.18 -4.40
C GLY A 31 14.29 -1.23 -3.34
N TRP A 32 15.56 -1.63 -3.29
CA TRP A 32 16.06 -2.59 -2.32
C TRP A 32 15.90 -2.08 -0.89
N GLY A 33 15.38 -2.93 0.01
CA GLY A 33 15.22 -2.60 1.43
C GLY A 33 13.92 -1.87 1.78
N ASN A 34 13.14 -1.43 0.78
CA ASN A 34 11.83 -0.79 0.99
C ASN A 34 10.64 -1.73 0.67
N GLN A 35 10.89 -3.03 0.53
CA GLN A 35 9.82 -4.01 0.27
C GLN A 35 9.03 -4.30 1.55
N ILE A 36 7.70 -4.41 1.43
CA ILE A 36 6.84 -4.84 2.56
C ILE A 36 6.64 -6.35 2.61
N ARG A 37 6.76 -7.04 1.47
CA ARG A 37 6.53 -8.48 1.35
C ARG A 37 7.38 -9.06 0.22
N ASN A 38 8.02 -10.18 0.50
CA ASN A 38 8.80 -10.93 -0.47
C ASN A 38 7.95 -12.07 -1.04
N TYR A 39 7.92 -12.17 -2.36
CA TYR A 39 7.35 -13.31 -3.09
C TYR A 39 8.48 -14.03 -3.81
N VAL A 40 8.87 -15.19 -3.29
CA VAL A 40 9.82 -16.09 -3.95
C VAL A 40 9.01 -17.18 -4.62
N LEU A 41 9.01 -17.21 -5.95
CA LEU A 41 8.29 -18.20 -6.75
C LEU A 41 9.19 -19.37 -7.18
N HIS A 42 10.49 -19.08 -7.33
CA HIS A 42 11.54 -20.05 -7.65
C HIS A 42 12.86 -19.63 -6.99
N PRO A 43 13.72 -20.58 -6.58
CA PRO A 43 13.58 -22.04 -6.74
C PRO A 43 12.65 -22.68 -5.70
N TYR A 44 12.42 -22.02 -4.56
CA TYR A 44 11.44 -22.41 -3.56
C TYR A 44 10.27 -21.44 -3.58
N LYS A 45 9.10 -21.94 -3.18
CA LYS A 45 7.86 -21.19 -3.10
C LYS A 45 7.67 -20.67 -1.68
N LEU A 46 7.81 -19.36 -1.48
CA LEU A 46 7.64 -18.70 -0.19
C LEU A 46 7.14 -17.27 -0.36
N VAL A 47 6.08 -16.94 0.36
CA VAL A 47 5.65 -15.56 0.59
C VAL A 47 5.95 -15.19 2.03
N LYS A 48 6.63 -14.07 2.26
CA LYS A 48 6.97 -13.59 3.60
C LYS A 48 6.68 -12.09 3.72
N ASP A 49 5.78 -11.71 4.63
CA ASP A 49 5.56 -10.31 4.98
C ASP A 49 6.65 -9.84 5.95
N LEU A 50 7.36 -8.78 5.58
CA LEU A 50 8.51 -8.27 6.35
C LEU A 50 8.08 -7.38 7.51
N ARG A 51 6.82 -6.94 7.55
CA ARG A 51 6.29 -6.09 8.63
C ARG A 51 5.75 -6.93 9.78
N THR A 52 4.99 -7.97 9.45
CA THR A 52 4.31 -8.84 10.43
C THR A 52 5.03 -10.16 10.68
N GLY A 53 5.92 -10.58 9.77
CA GLY A 53 6.60 -11.88 9.85
C GLY A 53 5.75 -13.07 9.40
N VAL A 54 4.51 -12.86 8.94
CA VAL A 54 3.64 -13.92 8.42
C VAL A 54 4.23 -14.53 7.15
N GLU A 55 4.19 -15.86 7.06
CA GLU A 55 4.74 -16.64 5.96
C GLU A 55 3.70 -17.59 5.37
N SER A 56 3.78 -17.82 4.05
CA SER A 56 2.97 -18.81 3.34
C SER A 56 3.83 -19.58 2.33
N SER A 57 3.71 -20.91 2.32
CA SER A 57 4.39 -21.80 1.38
C SER A 57 3.64 -21.99 0.05
N ASN A 58 2.47 -21.36 -0.12
CA ASN A 58 1.67 -21.46 -1.33
C ASN A 58 1.45 -20.07 -1.99
N PRO A 59 2.44 -19.57 -2.75
CA PRO A 59 2.33 -18.28 -3.45
C PRO A 59 1.17 -18.20 -4.44
N ASP A 60 0.81 -19.31 -5.09
CA ASP A 60 -0.26 -19.32 -6.09
C ASP A 60 -1.60 -18.93 -5.44
N SER A 61 -1.92 -19.52 -4.29
CA SER A 61 -3.12 -19.15 -3.51
C SER A 61 -3.10 -17.70 -3.04
N VAL A 62 -1.93 -17.18 -2.66
CA VAL A 62 -1.79 -15.78 -2.23
C VAL A 62 -1.98 -14.82 -3.42
N LEU A 63 -1.48 -15.18 -4.60
CA LEU A 63 -1.68 -14.42 -5.84
C LEU A 63 -3.14 -14.50 -6.32
N ASP A 64 -3.84 -15.59 -6.02
CA ASP A 64 -5.28 -15.76 -6.28
C ASP A 64 -6.18 -14.98 -5.29
N GLY A 65 -5.58 -14.26 -4.32
CA GLY A 65 -6.28 -13.31 -3.47
C GLY A 65 -6.50 -13.75 -2.02
N ASN A 66 -6.00 -14.92 -1.61
CA ASN A 66 -6.04 -15.38 -0.22
C ASN A 66 -5.03 -14.58 0.63
N LEU A 67 -5.46 -13.39 1.08
CA LEU A 67 -4.64 -12.38 1.76
C LEU A 67 -5.08 -12.12 3.20
N GLU A 68 -6.12 -12.80 3.66
CA GLU A 68 -6.79 -12.59 4.93
C GLU A 68 -5.81 -12.63 6.11
N ASP A 69 -4.94 -13.64 6.15
CA ASP A 69 -3.95 -13.81 7.22
C ASP A 69 -2.94 -12.64 7.28
N PHE A 70 -2.54 -12.12 6.12
CA PHE A 70 -1.62 -10.98 6.04
C PHE A 70 -2.28 -9.67 6.48
N ILE A 71 -3.56 -9.48 6.12
CA ILE A 71 -4.33 -8.28 6.47
C ILE A 71 -4.68 -8.29 7.97
N ALA A 72 -5.11 -9.43 8.49
CA ALA A 72 -5.43 -9.60 9.90
C ALA A 72 -4.20 -9.36 10.78
N ALA A 73 -3.04 -9.89 10.38
CA ALA A 73 -1.80 -9.68 11.11
C ALA A 73 -1.36 -8.21 11.12
N GLU A 74 -1.60 -7.44 10.05
CA GLU A 74 -1.29 -6.01 10.02
C GLU A 74 -2.23 -5.19 10.90
N THR A 75 -3.51 -5.58 10.98
CA THR A 75 -4.55 -4.82 11.72
C THR A 75 -4.50 -5.10 13.23
N ASN A 76 -3.90 -6.22 13.64
CA ASN A 76 -3.73 -6.60 15.04
C ASN A 76 -2.40 -6.11 15.66
N LEU A 77 -1.61 -5.33 14.92
CA LEU A 77 -0.46 -4.57 15.43
C LEU A 77 -0.91 -3.22 16.01
#